data_AF-A0A3B8UHQ2-F1
#
_entry.id   AF-A0A3B8UHQ2-F1
#
_cell.length_a   1.000
_cell.length_b   1.000
_cell.length_c   1.000
_cell.angle_alpha   90.00
_cell.angle_beta   90.00
_cell.angle_gamma   90.00
#
_symmetry.space_group_name_H-M   'P 1'
#
loop_
_entity.id
_entity.type
_entity.pdbx_description
1 polymer ?
#
loop_
_entity_poly.entity_id
_entity_poly.type
_entity_poly.pdbx_seq_one_letter_code
_entity_poly.pdbx_strand_id
1 'polypeptide(L)' 'MMQYANGFSCALSADSGELIIRFLQQSPVFKEDGSTEESKINEVTEIIMPNNVAKQLAYALDSLANSESEH' A
#
# COMPACT_ATOMS: atom_id res chain seq x y z
N MET A 1 7.43 -1.29 19.07
CA MET A 1 6.82 -0.27 18.19
C MET A 1 5.68 -0.95 17.45
N MET A 2 4.44 -0.47 17.59
CA MET A 2 3.32 -1.05 16.84
C MET A 2 3.54 -0.84 15.35
N GLN A 3 3.41 -1.90 14.57
CA GLN A 3 3.39 -1.80 13.11
C GLN A 3 1.99 -1.41 12.65
N TYR A 4 1.91 -0.43 11.77
CA TYR A 4 0.68 -0.01 11.12
C TYR A 4 0.99 0.40 9.69
N ALA A 5 0.06 0.19 8.77
CA ALA A 5 0.18 0.66 7.40
C ALA A 5 -0.58 1.98 7.25
N ASN A 6 0.09 3.03 6.79
CA ASN A 6 -0.52 4.31 6.43
C ASN A 6 -0.16 4.75 5.00
N GLY A 7 0.52 3.88 4.25
CA GLY A 7 0.79 4.06 2.84
C GLY A 7 0.85 2.72 2.13
N PHE A 8 0.79 2.76 0.80
CA PHE A 8 1.04 1.60 -0.04
C PHE A 8 1.75 2.02 -1.33
N SER A 9 2.41 1.07 -1.98
CA SER A 9 2.94 1.22 -3.34
C SER A 9 2.64 -0.03 -4.15
N CYS A 10 2.49 0.12 -5.46
CA CYS A 10 2.23 -0.97 -6.38
C CYS A 10 3.29 -1.03 -7.47
N ALA A 11 3.75 -2.23 -7.80
CA ALA A 11 4.66 -2.48 -8.91
C ALA A 11 4.17 -3.68 -9.72
N LEU A 12 4.16 -3.56 -11.06
CA LEU A 12 3.82 -4.65 -11.97
C LEU A 12 5.11 -5.15 -12.63
N SER A 13 5.40 -6.43 -12.46
CA SER A 13 6.51 -7.10 -13.13
C SER A 13 6.14 -7.37 -14.59
N ALA A 14 6.90 -6.79 -15.53
CA ALA A 14 6.69 -7.02 -16.95
C ALA A 14 7.03 -8.46 -17.38
N ASP A 15 7.95 -9.11 -16.66
CA ASP A 15 8.46 -10.44 -17.01
C ASP A 15 7.60 -11.56 -16.43
N SER A 16 7.23 -11.47 -15.15
CA SER A 16 6.40 -12.50 -14.49
C SER A 16 4.90 -12.21 -14.57
N GLY A 17 4.50 -10.99 -14.94
CA GLY A 17 3.10 -10.56 -14.93
C GLY A 17 2.50 -10.44 -13.53
N GLU A 18 3.34 -10.51 -12.49
CA GLU A 18 2.92 -10.41 -11.10
C GLU A 18 2.77 -8.94 -10.68
N LEU A 19 1.72 -8.67 -9.91
CA LEU A 19 1.52 -7.42 -9.20
C LEU A 19 2.04 -7.57 -7.77
N ILE A 20 2.87 -6.64 -7.34
CA ILE A 20 3.37 -6.52 -5.98
C ILE A 20 2.72 -5.28 -5.36
N ILE A 21 2.05 -5.46 -4.22
CA ILE A 21 1.53 -4.38 -3.39
C ILE A 21 2.33 -4.37 -2.09
N ARG A 22 3.06 -3.28 -1.83
CA ARG A 22 3.79 -3.08 -0.57
C ARG A 22 3.04 -2.14 0.32
N PHE A 23 2.78 -2.56 1.55
CA PHE A 23 2.24 -1.71 2.60
C PHE A 23 3.38 -1.07 3.36
N LEU A 24 3.27 0.24 3.55
CA LEU A 24 4.33 1.08 4.06
C LEU A 24 3.87 1.78 5.34
N GLN A 25 4.81 1.91 6.27
CA GLN A 25 4.70 2.77 7.43
C GLN A 25 5.59 3.99 7.23
N GLN A 26 4.95 5.14 7.05
CA GLN A 26 5.58 6.45 7.05
C GLN A 26 5.53 7.01 8.48
N SER A 27 6.70 7.28 9.05
CA SER A 27 6.83 7.88 10.37
C SER A 27 7.76 9.10 10.28
N PRO A 28 7.43 10.21 10.95
CA PRO A 28 8.32 11.38 10.98
C PRO A 28 9.63 11.04 11.69
N VAL A 29 10.73 11.59 11.19
CA VAL A 29 12.02 11.57 11.86
C VAL A 29 12.16 12.89 12.62
N PHE A 30 12.30 12.78 13.94
CA PHE A 30 12.50 13.94 14.81
C PHE A 30 13.99 14.27 14.90
N LYS A 31 14.33 15.55 14.67
CA LYS A 31 15.65 16.10 14.97
C LYS A 31 15.79 16.36 16.48
N GLU A 32 17.00 16.59 16.94
CA GLU A 32 17.29 16.89 18.35
C GLU A 32 16.58 18.15 18.87
N ASP A 33 16.24 19.10 17.97
CA ASP A 33 15.49 20.31 18.28
C ASP A 33 13.96 20.11 18.31
N GLY A 34 13.48 18.88 18.08
CA GLY A 34 12.06 18.53 18.05
C GLY A 34 11.35 18.85 16.73
N SER A 35 12.04 19.41 15.73
CA SER A 35 11.47 19.62 14.39
C SER A 35 11.43 18.34 13.56
N THR A 36 10.61 18.35 12.51
CA THR A 36 10.48 17.24 11.54
C THR A 36 10.67 17.78 10.13
N GLU A 37 11.66 17.26 9.40
CA GLU A 37 11.84 17.59 7.97
C GLU A 37 11.69 16.37 7.05
N GLU A 38 11.92 15.16 7.57
CA GLU A 38 11.96 13.93 6.79
C GLU A 38 11.02 12.88 7.36
N SER A 39 10.45 12.06 6.49
CA SER A 39 9.70 10.87 6.88
C SER A 39 10.50 9.62 6.54
N LYS A 40 10.61 8.71 7.51
CA LYS A 40 11.15 7.38 7.29
C LYS A 40 10.05 6.48 6.78
N ILE A 41 10.28 5.86 5.63
CA ILE A 41 9.41 4.83 5.06
C ILE A 41 9.96 3.47 5.49
N ASN A 42 9.13 2.67 6.15
CA ASN A 42 9.44 1.28 6.48
C ASN A 42 8.43 0.37 5.78
N GLU A 43 8.89 -0.73 5.19
CA GLU A 43 7.98 -1.76 4.70
C GLU A 43 7.36 -2.52 5.87
N VAL A 44 6.04 -2.69 5.84
CA VAL A 44 5.29 -3.45 6.85
C VAL A 44 5.09 -4.87 6.38
N THR A 45 4.57 -5.01 5.16
CA THR A 45 4.31 -6.30 4.51
C THR A 45 4.14 -6.09 3.01
N GLU A 46 4.24 -7.17 2.25
CA GLU A 46 3.96 -7.17 0.82
C GLU A 46 3.03 -8.32 0.43
N ILE A 47 2.24 -8.08 -0.60
CA ILE A 47 1.39 -9.08 -1.24
C ILE A 47 1.84 -9.19 -2.69
N ILE A 48 2.21 -10.40 -3.10
CA ILE A 48 2.59 -10.72 -4.48
C ILE A 48 1.47 -11.57 -5.07
N MET A 49 0.95 -11.15 -6.23
CA MET A 49 -0.18 -11.81 -6.87
C MET A 49 0.04 -11.94 -8.38
N PRO A 50 -0.39 -13.04 -9.00
CA PRO A 50 -0.46 -13.13 -10.45
C PRO A 50 -1.54 -12.18 -11.02
N ASN A 51 -1.38 -11.80 -12.29
CA ASN A 51 -2.24 -10.82 -12.98
C ASN A 51 -3.75 -11.09 -12.86
N ASN A 52 -4.16 -12.36 -12.95
CA ASN A 52 -5.56 -12.76 -12.86
C ASN A 52 -6.16 -12.48 -11.48
N VAL A 53 -5.42 -12.78 -10.41
CA VAL A 53 -5.82 -12.50 -9.03
C VAL A 53 -5.85 -10.99 -8.78
N ALA A 54 -4.86 -10.26 -9.31
CA ALA A 54 -4.83 -8.80 -9.23
C ALA A 54 -6.06 -8.13 -9.86
N LYS A 55 -6.51 -8.61 -11.02
CA LYS A 55 -7.74 -8.14 -11.66
C LYS A 55 -8.98 -8.42 -10.82
N GLN A 56 -9.10 -9.62 -10.25
CA GLN A 56 -10.21 -9.95 -9.37
C GLN A 56 -10.24 -9.06 -8.11
N LEU A 57 -9.09 -8.78 -7.52
CA LEU A 57 -8.98 -7.85 -6.41
C LEU A 57 -9.47 -6.44 -6.81
N ALA A 58 -9.05 -5.93 -7.97
CA ALA A 58 -9.48 -4.63 -8.46
C ALA A 58 -10.99 -4.56 -8.65
N TYR A 59 -11.62 -5.58 -9.24
CA TYR A 59 -13.08 -5.63 -9.40
C TYR A 59 -13.81 -5.69 -8.06
N ALA A 60 -13.29 -6.46 -7.09
CA ALA A 60 -13.89 -6.53 -5.76
C ALA A 60 -13.81 -5.17 -5.03
N LEU A 61 -12.66 -4.48 -5.12
CA LEU A 61 -12.47 -3.15 -4.54
C LEU A 61 -13.36 -2.10 -5.20
N ASP A 62 -13.46 -2.11 -6.52
CA ASP A 62 -14.34 -1.19 -7.27
C ASP A 62 -15.81 -1.40 -6.92
N SER A 63 -16.24 -2.67 -6.84
CA SER A 63 -17.58 -3.02 -6.38
C SER A 63 -17.86 -2.52 -4.97
N LEU A 64 -16.91 -2.66 -4.04
CA LEU A 64 -17.07 -2.17 -2.66
C LEU A 64 -17.14 -0.64 -2.62
N ALA A 65 -16.21 0.03 -3.30
CA ALA A 65 -16.12 1.50 -3.31
C ALA A 65 -17.36 2.15 -3.93
N ASN A 66 -17.94 1.54 -4.97
CA ASN A 66 -19.12 2.08 -5.65
C ASN A 66 -20.44 1.56 -5.07
N SER A 67 -20.45 0.51 -4.25
CA SER A 67 -21.67 -0.02 -3.62
C SER A 67 -22.31 0.90 -2.58
N GLU A 68 -21.57 1.87 -2.03
CA GLU A 68 -22.09 2.84 -1.07
C GLU A 68 -22.75 4.08 -1.71
N SER A 69 -22.83 4.14 -3.06
CA SER A 69 -23.35 5.32 -3.77
C SER A 69 -24.87 5.30 -4.07
N GLU A 70 -25.62 4.30 -3.57
CA GLU A 70 -27.07 4.15 -3.79
C GLU A 70 -27.97 4.44 -2.56
N HIS A 71 -27.47 5.15 -1.53
CA HIS A 71 -28.29 5.57 -0.38
C HIS A 71 -28.24 7.09 -0.11
#